data_AF-A0A9P6G127-F1
#
_entry.id   AF-A0A9P6G127-F1
#
_cell.length_a   1.000
_cell.length_b   1.000
_cell.length_c   1.000
_cell.angle_alpha   90.00
_cell.angle_beta   90.00
_cell.angle_gamma   90.00
#
_symmetry.space_group_name_H-M   'P 1'
#
loop_
_entity.id
_entity.type
_entity.pdbx_description
1 polymer ?
#
loop_
_entity_poly.entity_id
_entity_poly.type
_entity_poly.pdbx_seq_one_letter_code
_entity_poly.pdbx_strand_id
1 'polypeptide(L)'
;MIRTCLQGTVPADSTKYTIPVQIPEGAPSGNVTLQWIWHNAIGQREIYSNCADLIIEGKNGAQGSVSGVEPLYANYYPDSPIIPEFSTASNPDSHELFDKRKSGSSTFGPLSRPILPFATAILVPLLGLSGLV
;
A
#
# COMPACT_ATOMS: atom_id res chain seq x y z
N MET A 1 -7.59 -0.77 19.50
CA MET A 1 -6.13 -0.86 19.70
C MET A 1 -5.51 -0.30 18.44
N ILE A 2 -4.81 0.84 18.52
CA ILE A 2 -4.19 1.46 17.34
C ILE A 2 -3.24 0.43 16.71
N ARG A 3 -3.37 0.15 15.40
CA ARG A 3 -2.40 -0.71 14.69
C ARG A 3 -1.11 0.07 14.51
N THR A 4 -0.13 -0.23 15.36
CA THR A 4 1.12 0.51 15.50
C THR A 4 2.21 0.06 14.51
N CYS A 5 1.85 -0.12 13.24
CA CYS A 5 2.75 -0.69 12.23
C CYS A 5 4.00 0.16 11.94
N LEU A 6 4.02 1.43 12.39
CA LEU A 6 5.16 2.35 12.33
C LEU A 6 5.69 2.78 13.71
N GLN A 7 5.24 2.15 14.80
CA GLN A 7 5.77 2.43 16.13
C GLN A 7 7.17 1.81 16.26
N GLY A 8 8.17 2.66 16.47
CA GLY A 8 9.57 2.22 16.56
C GLY A 8 10.28 2.06 15.21
N THR A 9 9.66 2.39 14.07
CA THR A 9 10.35 2.46 12.76
C THR A 9 11.16 3.74 12.58
N VAL A 10 11.19 4.61 13.60
CA VAL A 10 11.92 5.87 13.63
C VAL A 10 12.74 5.90 14.93
N PRO A 11 14.08 5.95 14.86
CA PRO A 11 14.92 6.32 15.99
C PRO A 11 14.47 7.67 16.57
N ALA A 12 14.50 7.85 17.89
CA ALA A 12 13.93 9.03 18.57
C ALA A 12 14.58 10.38 18.16
N ASP A 13 15.71 10.31 17.46
CA ASP A 13 16.54 11.40 16.95
C ASP A 13 16.50 11.55 15.40
N SER A 14 15.72 10.74 14.69
CA SER A 14 15.59 10.82 13.22
C SER A 14 14.35 11.60 12.76
N THR A 15 14.56 12.57 11.85
CA THR A 15 13.48 13.21 11.08
C THR A 15 13.15 12.47 9.78
N LYS A 16 13.87 11.39 9.46
CA LYS A 16 13.69 10.58 8.25
C LYS A 16 13.01 9.25 8.58
N TYR A 17 11.96 8.96 7.82
CA TYR A 17 11.24 7.69 7.84
C TYR A 17 11.86 6.74 6.83
N THR A 18 12.02 5.46 7.18
CA THR A 18 12.43 4.41 6.24
C THR A 18 11.64 3.15 6.55
N ILE A 19 10.81 2.73 5.60
CA ILE A 19 9.90 1.60 5.74
C ILE A 19 10.37 0.50 4.79
N PRO A 20 10.84 -0.67 5.31
CA PRO A 20 11.25 -1.77 4.45
C PRO A 20 10.00 -2.43 3.84
N VAL A 21 9.88 -2.38 2.51
CA VAL A 21 8.81 -3.07 1.77
C VAL A 21 9.38 -4.33 1.14
N GLN A 22 8.80 -5.48 1.44
CA GLN A 22 9.24 -6.76 0.89
C GLN A 22 8.54 -7.03 -0.44
N ILE A 23 9.31 -7.29 -1.49
CA ILE A 23 8.80 -7.78 -2.78
C ILE A 23 8.51 -9.28 -2.62
N PRO A 24 7.29 -9.77 -2.93
CA PRO A 24 6.97 -11.20 -2.84
C PRO A 24 7.88 -12.04 -3.74
N GLU A 25 8.35 -13.21 -3.25
CA GLU A 25 9.30 -14.06 -3.98
C GLU A 25 8.77 -14.52 -5.36
N GLY A 26 7.44 -14.68 -5.50
CA GLY A 26 6.79 -15.04 -6.77
C GLY A 26 6.62 -13.89 -7.77
N ALA A 27 6.98 -12.64 -7.42
CA ALA A 27 6.81 -11.50 -8.31
C ALA A 27 7.62 -11.65 -9.62
N PRO A 28 7.05 -11.24 -10.77
CA PRO A 28 7.80 -11.17 -12.02
C PRO A 28 8.86 -10.06 -11.95
N SER A 29 9.98 -10.28 -12.62
CA SER A 29 11.00 -9.27 -12.87
C SER A 29 10.57 -8.31 -13.98
N GLY A 30 10.90 -7.02 -13.85
CA GLY A 30 10.61 -6.01 -14.87
C GLY A 30 10.10 -4.68 -14.30
N ASN A 31 9.67 -3.79 -15.20
CA ASN A 31 9.14 -2.48 -14.85
C ASN A 31 7.76 -2.60 -14.19
N VAL A 32 7.58 -1.92 -13.06
CA VAL A 32 6.32 -1.84 -12.31
C VAL A 32 6.12 -0.43 -11.75
N THR A 33 4.87 -0.03 -11.50
CA THR A 33 4.57 1.17 -10.71
C THR A 33 4.16 0.76 -9.30
N LEU A 34 4.97 1.13 -8.30
CA LEU A 34 4.60 1.07 -6.89
C LEU A 34 3.57 2.17 -6.60
N GLN A 35 2.52 1.83 -5.87
CA GLN A 35 1.59 2.82 -5.33
C GLN A 35 1.61 2.79 -3.80
N TRP A 36 2.01 3.92 -3.20
CA TRP A 36 1.94 4.15 -1.77
C TRP A 36 0.65 4.89 -1.43
N ILE A 37 -0.08 4.41 -0.41
CA ILE A 37 -1.36 4.96 0.04
C ILE A 37 -1.32 5.19 1.55
N TRP A 38 -1.85 6.32 1.99
CA TRP A 38 -1.97 6.69 3.39
C TRP A 38 -3.36 7.27 3.73
N HIS A 39 -3.99 6.69 4.75
CA HIS A 39 -5.20 7.18 5.41
C HIS A 39 -4.80 7.93 6.68
N ASN A 40 -5.14 9.22 6.78
CA ASN A 40 -4.65 10.05 7.87
C ASN A 40 -5.40 9.81 9.19
N ALA A 41 -4.64 9.74 10.30
CA ALA A 41 -5.23 9.54 11.62
C ALA A 41 -5.94 10.81 12.13
N ILE A 42 -5.30 11.98 11.98
CA ILE A 42 -5.73 13.30 12.49
C ILE A 42 -6.10 14.23 11.34
N GLY A 43 -7.16 15.02 11.50
CA GLY A 43 -7.55 16.10 10.60
C GLY A 43 -8.69 15.73 9.64
N GLN A 44 -8.74 16.42 8.50
CA GLN A 44 -9.74 16.17 7.47
C GLN A 44 -9.68 14.72 6.98
N ARG A 45 -10.80 14.14 6.56
CA ARG A 45 -10.85 12.73 6.14
C ARG A 45 -10.29 12.61 4.73
N GLU A 46 -9.00 12.33 4.64
CA GLU A 46 -8.21 12.40 3.41
C GLU A 46 -7.51 11.09 3.09
N ILE A 47 -7.15 10.93 1.82
CA ILE A 47 -6.29 9.85 1.34
C ILE A 47 -5.14 10.47 0.55
N TYR A 48 -3.92 10.13 0.96
CA TYR A 48 -2.70 10.55 0.28
C TYR A 48 -2.21 9.37 -0.56
N SER A 49 -1.89 9.62 -1.83
CA SER A 49 -1.39 8.59 -2.74
C SER A 49 -0.24 9.13 -3.58
N ASN A 50 0.87 8.40 -3.62
CA ASN A 50 1.98 8.68 -4.55
C ASN A 50 2.36 7.40 -5.30
N CYS A 51 2.85 7.58 -6.53
CA CYS A 51 3.32 6.49 -7.38
C CYS A 51 4.82 6.64 -7.65
N ALA A 52 5.52 5.53 -7.78
CA ALA A 52 6.93 5.49 -8.16
C ALA A 52 7.17 4.33 -9.14
N ASP A 53 7.84 4.61 -10.25
CA ASP A 53 8.24 3.58 -11.19
C ASP A 53 9.51 2.87 -10.71
N LEU A 54 9.47 1.55 -10.65
CA LEU A 54 10.52 0.67 -10.14
C LEU A 54 10.84 -0.44 -11.15
N ILE A 55 12.00 -1.06 -10.97
CA ILE A 55 12.40 -2.29 -11.67
C ILE A 55 12.54 -3.39 -10.62
N ILE A 56 11.79 -4.49 -10.78
CA ILE A 56 11.94 -5.68 -9.93
C ILE A 56 13.07 -6.55 -10.52
N GLU A 57 14.15 -6.71 -9.76
CA GLU A 57 15.29 -7.57 -10.10
C GLU A 57 15.13 -8.97 -9.45
N GLY A 58 14.07 -9.68 -9.86
CA GLY A 58 13.72 -11.01 -9.35
C GLY A 58 14.34 -12.19 -10.14
N LYS A 59 14.16 -13.41 -9.64
CA LYS A 59 14.61 -14.66 -10.28
C LYS A 59 13.65 -15.21 -11.33
N ASN A 60 12.40 -14.76 -11.36
CA ASN A 60 11.32 -15.41 -12.13
C ASN A 60 11.24 -14.94 -13.60
N GLY A 61 12.03 -13.92 -13.98
CA GLY A 61 11.93 -13.31 -15.30
C GLY A 61 10.57 -12.64 -15.51
N ALA A 62 10.11 -12.51 -16.75
CA ALA A 62 8.83 -11.86 -17.07
C ALA A 62 7.58 -12.69 -16.72
N GLN A 63 7.72 -13.77 -15.94
CA GLN A 63 6.63 -14.63 -15.47
C GLN A 63 6.60 -14.61 -13.94
N GLY A 64 5.43 -14.82 -13.35
CA GLY A 64 5.31 -14.89 -11.90
C GLY A 64 3.88 -14.88 -11.40
N SER A 65 3.71 -14.92 -10.08
CA SER A 65 2.44 -14.71 -9.41
C SER A 65 2.61 -13.87 -8.16
N VAL A 66 1.75 -12.86 -8.01
CA VAL A 66 1.68 -12.03 -6.80
C VAL A 66 0.35 -12.28 -6.13
N SER A 67 0.39 -12.85 -4.92
CA SER A 67 -0.76 -12.93 -4.03
C SER A 67 -0.73 -11.77 -3.03
N GLY A 68 -1.90 -11.23 -2.70
CA GLY A 68 -2.02 -10.10 -1.79
C GLY A 68 -3.46 -9.77 -1.46
N VAL A 69 -3.63 -8.65 -0.75
CA VAL A 69 -4.93 -8.04 -0.43
C VAL A 69 -5.07 -6.75 -1.21
N GLU A 70 -6.28 -6.44 -1.68
CA GLU A 70 -6.55 -5.19 -2.38
C GLU A 70 -6.20 -3.96 -1.52
N PRO A 71 -5.78 -2.84 -2.12
CA PRO A 71 -5.66 -1.57 -1.41
C PRO A 71 -7.04 -1.07 -0.94
N LEU A 72 -7.09 -0.49 0.25
CA LEU A 72 -8.29 0.19 0.74
C LEU A 72 -8.27 1.65 0.29
N TYR A 73 -9.32 2.06 -0.41
CA TYR A 73 -9.59 3.45 -0.77
C TYR A 73 -10.78 3.97 0.05
N ALA A 74 -10.54 4.23 1.33
CA ALA A 74 -11.47 4.97 2.18
C ALA A 74 -11.37 6.49 1.95
N ASN A 75 -12.40 7.23 2.35
CA ASN A 75 -12.42 8.70 2.36
C ASN A 75 -12.10 9.38 1.00
N TYR A 76 -12.38 8.71 -0.13
CA TYR A 76 -11.99 9.19 -1.47
C TYR A 76 -13.18 9.60 -2.36
N TYR A 77 -14.23 8.78 -2.38
CA TYR A 77 -15.46 9.01 -3.15
C TYR A 77 -16.69 9.03 -2.24
N PRO A 78 -17.83 9.61 -2.67
CA PRO A 78 -19.06 9.66 -1.88
C PRO A 78 -19.61 8.30 -1.41
N ASP A 79 -19.29 7.23 -2.14
CA ASP A 79 -19.65 5.83 -1.85
C ASP A 79 -18.50 5.02 -1.21
N SER A 80 -17.32 5.62 -1.04
CA SER A 80 -16.18 4.97 -0.39
C SER A 80 -16.43 4.78 1.12
N PRO A 81 -15.89 3.72 1.74
CA PRO A 81 -16.02 3.51 3.18
C PRO A 81 -15.30 4.62 3.95
N ILE A 82 -15.80 4.95 5.14
CA ILE A 82 -15.25 6.03 5.97
C ILE A 82 -14.35 5.48 7.08
N ILE A 83 -13.12 6.00 7.13
CA ILE A 83 -12.20 5.86 8.27
C ILE A 83 -12.26 7.15 9.09
N PRO A 84 -12.88 7.14 10.29
CA PRO A 84 -13.02 8.33 11.12
C PRO A 84 -11.69 8.75 11.75
N GLU A 85 -11.67 9.94 12.35
CA GLU A 85 -10.53 10.42 13.13
C GLU A 85 -10.35 9.61 14.41
N PHE A 86 -9.09 9.23 14.69
CA PHE A 86 -8.56 8.47 15.86
C PHE A 86 -9.49 7.52 16.63
N SER A 87 -9.06 6.27 16.82
CA SER A 87 -9.77 5.33 17.70
C SER A 87 -9.87 5.87 19.13
N THR A 88 -11.08 6.15 19.59
CA THR A 88 -11.40 6.35 21.01
C THR A 88 -12.22 5.17 21.51
N ALA A 89 -12.41 5.05 22.83
CA ALA A 89 -13.24 3.99 23.40
C ALA A 89 -14.70 4.02 22.92
N SER A 90 -15.18 5.20 22.49
CA SER A 90 -16.55 5.44 21.98
C SER A 90 -16.63 5.59 20.45
N ASN A 91 -15.50 5.66 19.74
CA ASN A 91 -15.45 5.80 18.28
C ASN A 91 -14.32 4.91 17.72
N PRO A 92 -14.61 3.70 17.21
CA PRO A 92 -13.60 2.87 16.56
C PRO A 92 -13.12 3.53 15.25
N ASP A 93 -11.85 3.36 14.93
CA ASP A 93 -11.17 3.89 13.72
C ASP A 93 -11.51 3.13 12.42
N SER A 94 -12.60 2.37 12.40
CA SER A 94 -12.98 1.46 11.30
C SER A 94 -11.83 0.53 10.84
N HIS A 95 -10.87 0.18 11.71
CA HIS A 95 -9.68 -0.59 11.33
C HIS A 95 -10.01 -1.97 10.75
N GLU A 96 -11.18 -2.54 11.08
CA GLU A 96 -11.63 -3.81 10.54
C GLU A 96 -11.91 -3.74 9.02
N LEU A 97 -12.03 -2.55 8.44
CA LEU A 97 -12.04 -2.36 6.98
C LEU A 97 -10.75 -2.88 6.33
N PHE A 98 -9.60 -2.82 7.00
CA PHE A 98 -8.35 -3.39 6.49
C PHE A 98 -8.35 -4.92 6.51
N ASP A 99 -9.11 -5.54 7.41
CA ASP A 99 -9.20 -6.99 7.54
C ASP A 99 -10.26 -7.57 6.58
N LYS A 100 -11.26 -6.76 6.20
CA LYS A 100 -12.33 -7.09 5.22
C LYS A 100 -11.87 -7.03 3.75
N ARG A 101 -10.66 -6.56 3.47
CA ARG A 101 -10.12 -6.39 2.10
C ARG A 101 -10.03 -7.73 1.39
N LYS A 102 -10.51 -7.79 0.15
CA LYS A 102 -10.48 -8.99 -0.67
C LYS A 102 -9.03 -9.44 -0.89
N SER A 103 -8.78 -10.70 -0.53
CA SER A 103 -7.55 -11.40 -0.93
C SER A 103 -7.66 -11.88 -2.37
N GLY A 104 -6.56 -11.84 -3.11
CA GLY A 104 -6.49 -12.27 -4.50
C GLY A 104 -5.08 -12.68 -4.91
N SER A 105 -4.96 -13.26 -6.10
CA SER A 105 -3.68 -13.57 -6.73
C SER A 105 -3.73 -13.25 -8.21
N SER A 106 -2.71 -12.56 -8.69
CA SER A 106 -2.52 -12.20 -10.09
C SER A 106 -1.36 -13.00 -10.67
N THR A 107 -1.60 -13.68 -11.80
CA THR A 107 -0.57 -14.42 -12.53
C THR A 107 -0.15 -13.63 -13.75
N PHE A 108 1.16 -13.47 -13.93
CA PHE A 108 1.79 -12.73 -15.01
C PHE A 108 2.38 -13.72 -16.00
N GLY A 109 1.85 -13.74 -17.22
CA GLY A 109 2.35 -14.54 -18.33
C GLY A 109 3.38 -13.78 -19.18
N PRO A 110 4.04 -14.46 -20.14
CA PRO A 110 4.91 -13.79 -21.10
C PRO A 110 4.17 -12.69 -21.85
N LEU A 111 4.77 -11.49 -21.88
CA LEU A 111 4.26 -10.33 -22.61
C LEU A 111 4.15 -10.68 -24.11
N SER A 112 2.94 -10.99 -24.58
CA SER A 112 2.71 -11.46 -25.95
C SER A 112 2.83 -10.36 -27.01
N ARG A 113 2.93 -9.08 -26.61
CA ARG A 113 3.07 -7.91 -27.49
C ARG A 113 3.89 -6.81 -26.79
N PRO A 114 4.67 -5.99 -27.54
CA PRO A 114 5.31 -4.79 -27.01
C PRO A 114 4.26 -3.67 -26.88
N ILE A 115 3.41 -3.79 -25.87
CA ILE A 115 2.56 -2.70 -25.38
C ILE A 115 3.17 -2.27 -24.06
N LEU A 116 3.33 -0.95 -23.87
CA LEU A 116 3.81 -0.33 -22.63
C LEU A 116 3.16 -1.04 -21.41
N PRO A 117 3.95 -1.64 -20.51
CA PRO A 117 3.38 -2.38 -19.41
C PRO A 117 2.78 -1.41 -18.38
N PHE A 118 1.49 -1.11 -18.54
CA PHE A 118 0.60 -0.82 -17.41
C PHE A 118 0.38 -2.11 -16.60
N ALA A 119 1.49 -2.74 -16.19
CA ALA A 119 1.53 -3.78 -15.18
C ALA A 119 1.54 -3.06 -13.84
N THR A 120 0.35 -2.64 -13.40
CA THR A 120 0.13 -2.10 -12.05
C THR A 120 0.32 -3.23 -11.04
N ALA A 121 1.57 -3.59 -10.77
CA ALA A 121 1.92 -4.44 -9.63
C ALA A 121 1.75 -3.58 -8.38
N ILE A 122 0.54 -3.57 -7.84
CA ILE A 122 0.24 -2.98 -6.53
C ILE A 122 0.91 -3.84 -5.46
N LEU A 123 2.24 -3.68 -5.32
CA LEU A 123 2.84 -3.76 -4.00
C LEU A 123 2.12 -2.68 -3.18
N VAL A 124 1.42 -3.09 -2.13
CA VAL A 124 0.87 -2.18 -1.13
C VAL A 124 1.96 -2.01 -0.07
N PRO A 125 2.69 -0.87 0.02
CA PRO A 125 3.34 -0.52 1.26
C PRO A 125 2.23 -0.23 2.26
N LEU A 126 2.30 -0.89 3.41
CA LEU A 126 1.44 -0.51 4.52
C LEU A 126 1.93 0.85 5.06
N LEU A 127 1.13 1.91 4.84
CA LEU A 127 1.12 3.19 5.56
C LEU A 127 2.18 4.26 5.19
N GLY A 128 1.75 5.52 5.13
CA GLY A 128 1.79 6.33 6.35
C GLY A 128 2.80 7.49 6.46
N LEU A 129 2.36 8.71 6.19
CA LEU A 129 2.85 9.93 6.86
C LEU A 129 1.82 10.25 8.01
N SER A 130 1.55 11.44 8.56
CA SER A 130 2.02 12.83 8.40
C SER A 130 3.48 13.01 8.83
N GLY A 131 4.13 14.14 8.56
CA GLY A 131 3.72 15.31 7.78
C GLY A 131 4.85 16.35 7.77
N LEU A 132 4.75 17.38 6.92
CA LEU A 132 5.64 18.54 7.02
C LEU A 132 5.34 19.34 8.29
N VAL A 133 6.41 19.70 8.99
CA VAL A 133 6.79 21.13 9.08
C VAL A 133 7.85 21.35 8.01
#